data_AF-A0A9E0AJ32-F1
#
_entry.id   AF-A0A9E0AJ32-F1
#
_cell.length_a   1.000
_cell.length_b   1.000
_cell.length_c   1.000
_cell.angle_alpha   90.00
_cell.angle_beta   90.00
_cell.angle_gamma   90.00
#
_symmetry.space_group_name_H-M   'P 1'
#
loop_
_entity.id
_entity.type
_entity.pdbx_description
1 polymer ?
#
loop_
_entity_poly.entity_id
_entity_poly.type
_entity_poly.pdbx_seq_one_letter_code
_entity_poly.pdbx_strand_id
1 'polypeptide(L)'
;MKLLHFTLLLCLLPGIAGAQVDSLSQAAPAVPAQPPVVTSVKNIRADAANEIHLGDVIEVSVQHLNVLVRQNNNDTARIQLFLNNVPMSSIKAFQADTVAGKLVFKIARGYGSNPWNVFYQSPFHPTMVAESISIGYPSSGAIATLVDSKSDIRIVLIRSSYLVLALCLMALLVLLWLFGVKRGMLKDESLLPDIQERPYSLGRTQLAFWSVIVALSYIFIALVTGELAPLSTSTLVLLGVSGVTTATATLIDNNDKLNNKNRHQDDEKSSGLLTDLLSDNNGISIHRFQMLVFNIILGVFFIKQVLTQLNMPEFDNNMLLLLGISNGTYAGIKLFENNNTTPPATPPQAPVNNPS
;
A
#
# COMPACT_ATOMS: atom_id res chain seq x y z
N MET A 1 60.86 82.58 -14.59
CA MET A 1 60.51 83.18 -15.90
C MET A 1 58.99 83.16 -16.01
N LYS A 2 58.37 84.37 -16.05
CA LYS A 2 56.92 84.72 -16.07
C LYS A 2 56.13 84.50 -14.75
N LEU A 3 55.82 85.51 -13.91
CA LEU A 3 54.84 86.64 -14.01
C LEU A 3 53.37 86.14 -14.09
N LEU A 4 52.33 86.65 -13.40
CA LEU A 4 52.07 87.92 -12.70
C LEU A 4 50.72 87.83 -11.89
N HIS A 5 50.71 88.31 -10.63
CA HIS A 5 49.76 89.22 -9.92
C HIS A 5 48.22 89.03 -9.77
N PHE A 6 47.76 89.51 -8.58
CA PHE A 6 46.52 90.28 -8.26
C PHE A 6 45.22 89.46 -7.99
N THR A 7 44.34 89.70 -7.00
CA THR A 7 44.09 90.80 -6.04
C THR A 7 43.10 90.33 -4.94
N LEU A 8 43.09 91.05 -3.82
CA LEU A 8 42.17 91.03 -2.66
C LEU A 8 40.77 91.62 -2.97
N LEU A 9 39.69 91.05 -2.37
CA LEU A 9 38.38 91.64 -1.91
C LEU A 9 37.27 90.55 -2.00
N LEU A 10 36.20 90.42 -1.20
CA LEU A 10 35.49 91.26 -0.22
C LEU A 10 34.51 90.33 0.57
N CYS A 11 34.21 90.66 1.83
CA CYS A 11 33.19 90.06 2.69
C CYS A 11 31.77 90.00 2.08
N LEU A 12 30.91 89.05 2.55
CA LEU A 12 29.48 89.26 2.90
C LEU A 12 28.78 87.98 3.44
N LEU A 13 28.53 87.96 4.76
CA LEU A 13 27.34 87.46 5.52
C LEU A 13 26.90 85.96 5.52
N PRO A 14 26.18 85.51 6.59
CA PRO A 14 26.11 84.12 7.02
C PRO A 14 24.87 83.37 6.50
N GLY A 15 25.07 82.14 6.05
CA GLY A 15 24.01 81.19 5.71
C GLY A 15 23.84 80.15 6.82
N ILE A 16 22.68 80.19 7.47
CA ILE A 16 22.21 79.25 8.49
C ILE A 16 22.10 77.85 7.87
N ALA A 17 22.95 76.91 8.29
CA ALA A 17 22.78 75.49 8.00
C ALA A 17 22.20 74.81 9.25
N GLY A 18 20.90 74.55 9.23
CA GLY A 18 20.24 73.70 10.21
C GLY A 18 20.78 72.28 10.10
N ALA A 19 21.36 71.78 11.19
CA ALA A 19 21.69 70.38 11.34
C ALA A 19 20.38 69.60 11.58
N GLN A 20 19.90 68.92 10.53
CA GLN A 20 18.82 67.95 10.64
C GLN A 20 19.40 66.70 11.29
N VAL A 21 19.06 66.47 12.57
CA VAL A 21 19.33 65.23 13.26
C VAL A 21 18.34 64.20 12.74
N ASP A 22 18.73 63.43 11.73
CA ASP A 22 18.02 62.22 11.37
C ASP A 22 18.15 61.24 12.53
N SER A 23 17.09 61.19 13.35
CA SER A 23 16.90 60.17 14.36
C SER A 23 16.81 58.81 13.65
N LEU A 24 17.93 58.11 13.56
CA LEU A 24 17.94 56.67 13.34
C LEU A 24 17.11 56.05 14.46
N SER A 25 15.85 55.74 14.14
CA SER A 25 15.01 54.84 14.93
C SER A 25 15.75 53.50 14.99
N GLN A 26 16.58 53.35 16.00
CA GLN A 26 17.23 52.11 16.35
C GLN A 26 16.10 51.15 16.73
N ALA A 27 15.65 50.36 15.73
CA ALA A 27 14.79 49.23 15.99
C ALA A 27 15.44 48.41 17.10
N ALA A 28 14.69 48.16 18.18
CA ALA A 28 15.14 47.29 19.24
C ALA A 28 15.78 46.03 18.63
N PRO A 29 16.93 45.56 19.11
CA PRO A 29 17.53 44.34 18.59
C PRO A 29 16.46 43.25 18.64
N ALA A 30 16.10 42.71 17.48
CA ALA A 30 15.17 41.60 17.40
C ALA A 30 15.71 40.52 18.33
N VAL A 31 14.96 40.20 19.39
CA VAL A 31 15.25 39.06 20.25
C VAL A 31 15.55 37.90 19.32
N PRO A 32 16.72 37.23 19.41
CA PRO A 32 17.05 36.14 18.52
C PRO A 32 15.90 35.14 18.59
N ALA A 33 15.22 34.95 17.45
CA ALA A 33 14.04 34.12 17.37
C ALA A 33 14.43 32.74 17.90
N GLN A 34 13.86 32.37 19.05
CA GLN A 34 14.18 31.08 19.66
C GLN A 34 13.82 29.97 18.67
N PRO A 35 14.66 28.93 18.56
CA PRO A 35 14.42 27.88 17.59
C PRO A 35 13.08 27.19 17.87
N PRO A 36 12.36 26.77 16.83
CA PRO A 36 11.12 26.02 17.00
C PRO A 36 11.41 24.68 17.67
N VAL A 37 10.61 24.33 18.67
CA VAL A 37 10.79 23.10 19.45
C VAL A 37 9.45 22.44 19.76
N VAL A 38 9.38 21.12 19.59
CA VAL A 38 8.20 20.34 20.01
C VAL A 38 8.23 20.15 21.53
N THR A 39 7.14 20.50 22.20
CA THR A 39 7.06 20.49 23.67
C THR A 39 6.22 19.36 24.23
N SER A 40 5.14 18.97 23.56
CA SER A 40 4.32 17.85 24.01
C SER A 40 3.52 17.24 22.86
N VAL A 41 3.19 15.97 23.01
CA VAL A 41 2.30 15.21 22.13
C VAL A 41 1.22 14.58 22.99
N LYS A 42 -0.04 14.76 22.61
CA LYS A 42 -1.20 14.21 23.33
C LYS A 42 -2.16 13.53 22.38
N ASN A 43 -2.73 12.40 22.80
CA ASN A 43 -3.84 11.78 22.09
C ASN A 43 -5.14 12.52 22.46
N ILE A 44 -5.88 13.01 21.46
CA ILE A 44 -7.11 13.80 21.68
C ILE A 44 -8.28 12.90 22.12
N ARG A 45 -8.25 11.61 21.78
CA ARG A 45 -9.40 10.69 21.94
C ARG A 45 -9.17 9.52 22.90
N ALA A 46 -7.96 9.26 23.37
CA ALA A 46 -7.67 8.10 24.21
C ALA A 46 -7.60 8.45 25.70
N ASP A 47 -8.28 7.64 26.52
CA ASP A 47 -8.26 7.71 28.00
C ASP A 47 -6.90 7.31 28.61
N ALA A 48 -6.06 6.61 27.84
CA ALA A 48 -4.69 6.26 28.22
C ALA A 48 -3.70 7.31 27.66
N ALA A 49 -3.16 8.14 28.54
CA ALA A 49 -2.28 9.27 28.18
C ALA A 49 -1.00 8.88 27.40
N ASN A 50 -0.64 7.59 27.40
CA ASN A 50 0.64 7.08 26.93
C ASN A 50 0.54 6.07 25.77
N GLU A 51 -0.67 5.76 25.26
CA GLU A 51 -0.83 4.85 24.12
C GLU A 51 -1.47 5.56 22.93
N ILE A 52 -0.85 5.43 21.76
CA ILE A 52 -1.33 5.99 20.50
C ILE A 52 -1.57 4.83 19.54
N HIS A 53 -2.81 4.67 19.08
CA HIS A 53 -3.17 3.64 18.13
C HIS A 53 -3.21 4.18 16.70
N LEU A 54 -3.09 3.29 15.70
CA LEU A 54 -3.52 3.63 14.34
C LEU A 54 -5.01 4.03 14.35
N GLY A 55 -5.32 5.11 13.65
CA GLY A 55 -6.64 5.74 13.60
C GLY A 55 -6.83 6.89 14.61
N ASP A 56 -5.97 6.98 15.63
CA ASP A 56 -6.06 8.01 16.65
C ASP A 56 -5.62 9.39 16.11
N VAL A 57 -6.07 10.42 16.81
CA VAL A 57 -5.75 11.81 16.48
C VAL A 57 -4.84 12.36 17.57
N ILE A 58 -3.67 12.84 17.17
CA ILE A 58 -2.68 13.40 18.08
C ILE A 58 -2.60 14.93 17.90
N GLU A 59 -2.48 15.64 19.01
CA GLU A 59 -2.14 17.06 19.07
C GLU A 59 -0.66 17.18 19.42
N VAL A 60 0.09 17.88 18.59
CA VAL A 60 1.51 18.21 18.78
C VAL A 60 1.60 19.69 19.10
N SER A 61 2.08 20.02 20.29
CA SER A 61 2.35 21.39 20.73
C SER A 61 3.79 21.78 20.40
N VAL A 62 3.95 22.94 19.78
CA VAL A 62 5.20 23.43 19.22
C VAL A 62 5.40 24.88 19.63
N GLN A 63 6.48 25.15 20.34
CA GLN A 63 6.89 26.53 20.62
C GLN A 63 7.54 27.13 19.37
N HIS A 64 7.24 28.41 19.12
CA HIS A 64 7.75 29.18 17.97
C HIS A 64 7.41 28.57 16.59
N LEU A 65 6.26 27.88 16.47
CA LEU A 65 5.79 27.30 15.21
C LEU A 65 5.66 28.34 14.08
N ASN A 66 5.27 29.56 14.43
CA ASN A 66 5.20 30.68 13.50
C ASN A 66 6.54 30.98 12.80
N VAL A 67 7.67 30.82 13.47
CA VAL A 67 9.01 31.02 12.90
C VAL A 67 9.30 29.95 11.87
N LEU A 68 9.02 28.68 12.21
CA LEU A 68 9.23 27.53 11.32
C LEU A 68 8.40 27.67 10.03
N VAL A 69 7.14 28.07 10.17
CA VAL A 69 6.20 28.22 9.05
C VAL A 69 6.62 29.39 8.16
N ARG A 70 7.06 30.52 8.73
CA ARG A 70 7.57 31.68 7.97
C ARG A 70 8.83 31.37 7.16
N GLN A 71 9.74 30.57 7.74
CA GLN A 71 10.97 30.14 7.04
C GLN A 71 10.67 29.22 5.85
N ASN A 72 9.49 28.60 5.83
CA ASN A 72 9.05 27.66 4.78
C ASN A 72 7.86 28.22 3.99
N ASN A 73 7.92 29.51 3.63
CA ASN A 73 6.93 30.19 2.76
C ASN A 73 5.49 30.18 3.28
N ASN A 74 5.30 30.13 4.60
CA ASN A 74 4.00 29.99 5.25
C ASN A 74 3.19 28.75 4.84
N ASP A 75 3.86 27.70 4.34
CA ASP A 75 3.19 26.48 3.89
C ASP A 75 2.97 25.50 5.05
N THR A 76 1.77 25.50 5.62
CA THR A 76 1.40 24.55 6.68
C THR A 76 1.04 23.16 6.16
N ALA A 77 0.73 23.01 4.87
CA ALA A 77 0.30 21.74 4.28
C ALA A 77 1.47 20.77 4.06
N ARG A 78 2.69 21.31 3.92
CA ARG A 78 3.92 20.53 3.78
C ARG A 78 4.58 20.09 5.08
N ILE A 79 4.03 20.49 6.24
CA ILE A 79 4.55 20.04 7.53
C ILE A 79 4.29 18.54 7.67
N GLN A 80 5.34 17.80 7.99
CA GLN A 80 5.31 16.36 8.20
C GLN A 80 5.63 16.02 9.65
N LEU A 81 5.02 14.94 10.12
CA LEU A 81 5.39 14.29 11.38
C LEU A 81 6.67 13.49 11.15
N PHE A 82 7.59 13.53 12.11
CA PHE A 82 8.80 12.71 12.13
C PHE A 82 8.76 11.81 13.35
N LEU A 83 8.99 10.51 13.14
CA LEU A 83 9.14 9.52 14.20
C LEU A 83 10.57 8.99 14.13
N ASN A 84 11.35 9.08 15.20
CA ASN A 84 12.76 8.66 15.22
C ASN A 84 13.56 9.18 14.00
N ASN A 85 13.36 10.46 13.64
CA ASN A 85 13.92 11.12 12.44
C ASN A 85 13.49 10.55 11.07
N VAL A 86 12.53 9.63 11.01
CA VAL A 86 11.93 9.17 9.75
C VAL A 86 10.73 10.04 9.40
N PRO A 87 10.70 10.66 8.21
CA PRO A 87 9.57 11.47 7.77
C PRO A 87 8.34 10.58 7.50
N MET A 88 7.23 10.89 8.15
CA MET A 88 5.95 10.22 7.96
C MET A 88 5.20 10.83 6.79
N SER A 89 5.71 10.64 5.58
CA SER A 89 5.20 11.22 4.33
C SER A 89 3.72 10.94 4.04
N SER A 90 3.17 9.84 4.58
CA SER A 90 1.76 9.46 4.44
C SER A 90 0.82 10.19 5.40
N ILE A 91 1.36 10.84 6.45
CA ILE A 91 0.57 11.50 7.49
C ILE A 91 0.60 13.02 7.26
N LYS A 92 -0.56 13.59 6.99
CA LYS A 92 -0.72 15.04 6.80
C LYS A 92 -1.34 15.68 8.04
N ALA A 93 -0.95 16.92 8.32
CA ALA A 93 -1.61 17.73 9.34
C ALA A 93 -3.05 18.03 8.89
N PHE A 94 -4.02 17.71 9.74
CA PHE A 94 -5.44 18.00 9.52
C PHE A 94 -5.79 19.43 9.94
N GLN A 95 -5.16 19.94 11.00
CA GLN A 95 -5.29 21.32 11.47
C GLN A 95 -3.93 21.86 11.88
N ALA A 96 -3.71 23.14 11.61
CA ALA A 96 -2.49 23.85 11.99
C ALA A 96 -2.85 25.24 12.52
N ASP A 97 -2.76 25.41 13.84
CA ASP A 97 -2.86 26.70 14.50
C ASP A 97 -1.45 27.22 14.79
N THR A 98 -0.99 28.13 13.94
CA THR A 98 0.35 28.73 14.04
C THR A 98 0.46 29.77 15.14
N VAL A 99 -0.67 30.25 15.68
CA VAL A 99 -0.73 31.24 16.75
C VAL A 99 -0.68 30.55 18.12
N ALA A 100 -1.50 29.51 18.30
CA ALA A 100 -1.46 28.68 19.51
C ALA A 100 -0.28 27.68 19.52
N GLY A 101 0.38 27.48 18.36
CA GLY A 101 1.48 26.54 18.23
C GLY A 101 1.02 25.08 18.27
N LYS A 102 -0.17 24.78 17.71
CA LYS A 102 -0.79 23.45 17.76
C LYS A 102 -0.93 22.86 16.37
N LEU A 103 -0.51 21.61 16.22
CA LEU A 103 -0.72 20.82 15.01
C LEU A 103 -1.49 19.55 15.36
N VAL A 104 -2.47 19.21 14.54
CA VAL A 104 -3.28 18.00 14.72
C VAL A 104 -3.03 17.04 13.58
N PHE A 105 -2.61 15.82 13.91
CA PHE A 105 -2.35 14.76 12.95
C PHE A 105 -3.25 13.56 13.22
N LYS A 106 -3.76 12.92 12.17
CA LYS A 106 -4.40 11.60 12.27
C LYS A 106 -3.34 10.55 11.98
N ILE A 107 -3.07 9.69 12.95
CA ILE A 107 -2.11 8.60 12.79
C ILE A 107 -2.76 7.54 11.90
N ALA A 108 -2.26 7.38 10.68
CA ALA A 108 -2.79 6.43 9.71
C ALA A 108 -1.64 5.80 8.90
N ARG A 109 -1.93 4.64 8.30
CA ARG A 109 -1.07 4.03 7.30
C ARG A 109 -1.60 4.41 5.92
N GLY A 110 -0.75 5.01 5.10
CA GLY A 110 -1.07 5.21 3.68
C GLY A 110 -0.75 3.98 2.84
N TYR A 111 -1.45 3.83 1.71
CA TYR A 111 -1.11 2.85 0.68
C TYR A 111 0.18 3.26 -0.06
N GLY A 112 1.09 2.31 -0.30
CA GLY A 112 2.31 2.52 -1.10
C GLY A 112 3.59 2.59 -0.27
N SER A 113 4.45 3.59 -0.51
CA SER A 113 5.72 3.79 0.18
C SER A 113 5.48 4.19 1.63
N ASN A 114 5.33 3.16 2.46
CA ASN A 114 4.91 3.34 3.83
C ASN A 114 6.15 3.51 4.74
N PRO A 115 6.41 4.71 5.31
CA PRO A 115 7.51 4.91 6.25
C PRO A 115 7.36 4.03 7.51
N TRP A 116 6.15 3.53 7.79
CA TRP A 116 5.90 2.54 8.83
C TRP A 116 6.67 1.22 8.64
N ASN A 117 7.14 0.89 7.43
CA ASN A 117 7.95 -0.33 7.18
C ASN A 117 9.32 -0.29 7.88
N VAL A 118 9.85 0.89 8.21
CA VAL A 118 11.09 1.01 8.99
C VAL A 118 10.88 0.54 10.42
N PHE A 119 9.67 0.76 10.96
CA PHE A 119 9.32 0.46 12.34
C PHE A 119 8.63 -0.89 12.51
N TYR A 120 7.98 -1.37 11.45
CA TYR A 120 7.20 -2.59 11.47
C TYR A 120 7.94 -3.69 10.71
N GLN A 121 8.60 -4.57 11.46
CA GLN A 121 9.27 -5.75 10.89
C GLN A 121 8.40 -7.01 10.96
N SER A 122 7.38 -7.05 11.83
CA SER A 122 6.58 -8.24 12.07
C SER A 122 5.20 -7.96 12.68
N PRO A 123 4.14 -8.68 12.26
CA PRO A 123 2.83 -8.64 12.92
C PRO A 123 2.81 -9.15 14.34
N PHE A 124 3.82 -9.91 14.74
CA PHE A 124 3.91 -10.51 16.08
C PHE A 124 4.50 -9.55 17.14
N HIS A 125 4.98 -8.38 16.71
CA HIS A 125 5.43 -7.30 17.60
C HIS A 125 4.67 -6.00 17.26
N PRO A 126 3.39 -5.89 17.66
CA PRO A 126 2.51 -4.83 17.19
C PRO A 126 2.72 -3.47 17.88
N THR A 127 3.64 -3.39 18.84
CA THR A 127 3.91 -2.17 19.62
C THR A 127 5.31 -1.66 19.33
N MET A 128 5.44 -0.38 19.03
CA MET A 128 6.71 0.32 18.99
C MET A 128 6.73 1.41 20.06
N VAL A 129 7.91 1.68 20.61
CA VAL A 129 8.14 2.88 21.43
C VAL A 129 8.77 3.92 20.51
N ALA A 130 8.12 5.08 20.38
CA ALA A 130 8.74 6.19 19.67
C ALA A 130 9.76 6.83 20.60
N GLU A 131 11.04 6.80 20.22
CA GLU A 131 12.13 7.41 21.00
C GLU A 131 12.08 8.93 20.87
N SER A 132 11.67 9.43 19.70
CA SER A 132 11.43 10.85 19.48
C SER A 132 10.26 11.09 18.54
N ILE A 133 9.42 12.06 18.89
CA ILE A 133 8.34 12.58 18.04
C ILE A 133 8.64 14.04 17.76
N SER A 134 8.82 14.38 16.49
CA SER A 134 9.12 15.74 16.05
C SER A 134 8.30 16.10 14.80
N ILE A 135 8.44 17.34 14.34
CA ILE A 135 7.84 17.81 13.10
C ILE A 135 8.90 18.43 12.22
N GLY A 136 8.62 18.60 10.94
CA GLY A 136 9.56 19.27 10.06
C GLY A 136 9.06 19.37 8.63
N TYR A 137 9.94 19.88 7.77
CA TYR A 137 9.74 19.87 6.33
C TYR A 137 10.68 18.86 5.68
N PRO A 138 10.28 18.22 4.57
CA PRO A 138 11.17 17.29 3.83
C PRO A 138 12.52 17.90 3.45
N SER A 139 12.57 19.21 3.20
CA SER A 139 13.76 19.95 2.78
C SER A 139 14.70 20.33 3.92
N SER A 140 14.15 20.58 5.11
CA SER A 140 14.92 21.06 6.28
C SER A 140 15.19 19.97 7.31
N GLY A 141 14.50 18.83 7.23
CA GLY A 141 14.50 17.78 8.24
C GLY A 141 13.65 18.12 9.47
N ALA A 142 13.76 17.25 10.47
CA ALA A 142 13.07 17.36 11.76
C ALA A 142 13.62 18.51 12.62
N ILE A 143 12.73 19.17 13.36
CA ILE A 143 13.10 20.13 14.41
C ILE A 143 13.43 19.42 15.73
N ALA A 144 14.08 20.15 16.64
CA ALA A 144 14.34 19.66 17.99
C ALA A 144 13.03 19.32 18.72
N THR A 145 13.07 18.24 19.49
CA THR A 145 11.94 17.81 20.33
C THR A 145 12.38 17.62 21.76
N LEU A 146 11.57 18.10 22.70
CA LEU A 146 11.71 17.82 24.14
C LEU A 146 10.95 16.55 24.53
N VAL A 147 10.21 15.96 23.58
CA VAL A 147 9.57 14.66 23.72
C VAL A 147 10.62 13.60 23.44
N ASP A 148 11.44 13.36 24.46
CA ASP A 148 12.53 12.37 24.47
C ASP A 148 12.12 11.16 25.31
N SER A 149 12.76 10.02 25.03
CA SER A 149 12.61 8.61 25.47
C SER A 149 12.04 8.30 26.88
N LYS A 150 11.94 9.28 27.79
CA LYS A 150 11.28 9.16 29.10
C LYS A 150 9.76 9.35 29.09
N SER A 151 9.17 9.87 28.01
CA SER A 151 7.73 9.79 27.81
C SER A 151 7.42 8.41 27.23
N ASP A 152 6.82 7.51 28.02
CA ASP A 152 6.38 6.16 27.64
C ASP A 152 5.30 6.16 26.53
N ILE A 153 5.45 6.96 25.46
CA ILE A 153 4.50 7.01 24.35
C ILE A 153 4.69 5.76 23.50
N ARG A 154 3.82 4.78 23.74
CA ARG A 154 3.75 3.53 23.01
C ARG A 154 2.83 3.73 21.82
N ILE A 155 3.38 3.61 20.62
CA ILE A 155 2.57 3.55 19.41
C ILE A 155 2.20 2.08 19.20
N VAL A 156 0.92 1.78 19.40
CA VAL A 156 0.34 0.46 19.18
C VAL A 156 -0.16 0.43 17.74
N LEU A 157 0.61 -0.24 16.86
CA LEU A 157 0.26 -0.33 15.44
C LEU A 157 -0.95 -1.24 15.23
N ILE A 158 -1.09 -2.30 16.03
CA ILE A 158 -2.19 -3.27 15.87
C ILE A 158 -2.81 -3.55 17.23
N ARG A 159 -4.14 -3.37 17.33
CA ARG A 159 -4.90 -3.70 18.54
C ARG A 159 -5.04 -5.21 18.67
N SER A 160 -4.80 -5.76 19.86
CA SER A 160 -4.89 -7.22 20.10
C SER A 160 -6.28 -7.80 19.78
N SER A 161 -7.35 -7.00 19.93
CA SER A 161 -8.71 -7.41 19.55
C SER A 161 -8.86 -7.72 18.05
N TYR A 162 -8.19 -6.94 17.18
CA TYR A 162 -8.22 -7.18 15.73
C TYR A 162 -7.44 -8.44 15.36
N LEU A 163 -6.35 -8.75 16.08
CA LEU A 163 -5.61 -10.01 15.88
C LEU A 163 -6.45 -11.23 16.28
N VAL A 164 -7.18 -11.17 17.40
CA VAL A 164 -8.09 -12.25 17.80
C VAL A 164 -9.22 -12.43 16.78
N LEU A 165 -9.85 -11.33 16.35
CA LEU A 165 -10.89 -11.39 15.31
C LEU A 165 -10.36 -11.97 13.99
N ALA A 166 -9.13 -11.60 13.58
CA ALA A 166 -8.48 -12.16 12.41
C ALA A 166 -8.30 -13.68 12.57
N LEU A 167 -7.78 -14.15 13.70
CA LEU A 167 -7.63 -15.59 13.98
C LEU A 167 -8.97 -16.33 13.93
N CYS A 168 -10.04 -15.76 14.49
CA CYS A 168 -11.37 -16.34 14.43
C CYS A 168 -11.92 -16.44 13.00
N LEU A 169 -11.80 -15.39 12.19
CA LEU A 169 -12.24 -15.40 10.79
C LEU A 169 -11.39 -16.34 9.93
N MET A 170 -10.08 -16.40 10.19
CA MET A 170 -9.21 -17.37 9.54
C MET A 170 -9.61 -18.80 9.87
N ALA A 171 -9.88 -19.09 11.15
CA ALA A 171 -10.37 -20.40 11.59
C ALA A 171 -11.71 -20.76 10.94
N LEU A 172 -12.65 -19.80 10.85
CA LEU A 172 -13.94 -19.99 10.17
C LEU A 172 -13.76 -20.34 8.70
N LEU A 173 -12.90 -19.63 7.96
CA LEU A 173 -12.63 -19.92 6.56
C LEU A 173 -11.99 -21.31 6.37
N VAL A 174 -11.07 -21.70 7.26
CA VAL A 174 -10.49 -23.06 7.26
C VAL A 174 -11.58 -24.10 7.54
N LEU A 175 -12.49 -23.87 8.48
CA LEU A 175 -13.60 -24.79 8.76
C LEU A 175 -14.56 -24.92 7.57
N LEU A 176 -14.92 -23.81 6.92
CA LEU A 176 -15.74 -23.82 5.71
C LEU A 176 -15.05 -24.55 4.57
N TRP A 177 -13.73 -24.35 4.41
CA TRP A 177 -12.93 -25.08 3.45
C TRP A 177 -12.94 -26.58 3.75
N LEU A 178 -12.63 -27.00 4.97
CA LEU A 178 -12.68 -28.41 5.39
C LEU A 178 -14.07 -29.03 5.19
N PHE A 179 -15.14 -28.27 5.47
CA PHE A 179 -16.51 -28.70 5.20
C PHE A 179 -16.77 -28.88 3.70
N GLY A 180 -16.33 -27.93 2.87
CA GLY A 180 -16.42 -28.00 1.41
C GLY A 180 -15.67 -29.21 0.84
N VAL A 181 -14.45 -29.49 1.33
CA VAL A 181 -13.68 -30.68 0.94
C VAL A 181 -14.46 -31.95 1.27
N LYS A 182 -15.03 -32.06 2.48
CA LYS A 182 -15.85 -33.22 2.89
C LYS A 182 -17.11 -33.39 2.03
N ARG A 183 -17.66 -32.30 1.49
CA ARG A 183 -18.82 -32.31 0.60
C ARG A 183 -18.47 -32.52 -0.88
N GLY A 184 -17.21 -32.77 -1.21
CA GLY A 184 -16.78 -33.06 -2.58
C GLY A 184 -16.58 -31.82 -3.47
N MET A 185 -16.47 -30.62 -2.88
CA MET A 185 -16.31 -29.37 -3.64
C MET A 185 -15.06 -29.35 -4.54
N LEU A 186 -14.01 -30.07 -4.13
CA LEU A 186 -12.75 -30.17 -4.88
C LEU A 186 -12.70 -31.34 -5.86
N LYS A 187 -13.74 -32.17 -5.89
CA LYS A 187 -13.75 -33.42 -6.66
C LYS A 187 -14.43 -33.18 -8.01
N ASP A 188 -13.97 -33.92 -9.01
CA ASP A 188 -14.61 -33.90 -10.33
C ASP A 188 -15.95 -34.63 -10.30
N GLU A 189 -16.78 -34.28 -11.27
CA GLU A 189 -18.05 -34.97 -11.46
C GLU A 189 -17.79 -36.32 -12.12
N SER A 190 -18.17 -37.39 -11.43
CA SER A 190 -17.90 -38.77 -11.80
C SER A 190 -19.17 -39.61 -11.67
N LEU A 191 -19.27 -40.68 -12.47
CA LEU A 191 -20.32 -41.69 -12.36
C LEU A 191 -20.28 -42.48 -11.04
N LEU A 192 -19.21 -42.36 -10.26
CA LEU A 192 -19.09 -43.02 -8.96
C LEU A 192 -20.17 -42.50 -7.97
N PRO A 193 -20.95 -43.43 -7.35
CA PRO A 193 -22.08 -43.07 -6.50
C PRO A 193 -21.65 -42.45 -5.17
N ASP A 194 -20.48 -42.84 -4.65
CA ASP A 194 -19.91 -42.25 -3.45
C ASP A 194 -19.00 -41.06 -3.80
N ILE A 195 -19.30 -39.92 -3.20
CA ILE A 195 -18.50 -38.69 -3.29
C ILE A 195 -17.06 -38.95 -2.78
N GLN A 196 -16.87 -39.87 -1.83
CA GLN A 196 -15.54 -40.17 -1.30
C GLN A 196 -14.64 -40.88 -2.30
N GLU A 197 -15.21 -41.61 -3.25
CA GLU A 197 -14.46 -42.35 -4.27
C GLU A 197 -14.10 -41.48 -5.49
N ARG A 198 -14.72 -40.31 -5.65
CA ARG A 198 -14.48 -39.43 -6.80
C ARG A 198 -13.07 -38.81 -6.76
N PRO A 199 -12.38 -38.71 -7.92
CA PRO A 199 -11.05 -38.12 -8.00
C PRO A 199 -11.06 -36.60 -7.77
N TYR A 200 -9.92 -36.08 -7.31
CA TYR A 200 -9.74 -34.64 -7.10
C TYR A 200 -9.46 -33.90 -8.42
N SER A 201 -10.10 -32.74 -8.56
CA SER A 201 -9.91 -31.84 -9.69
C SER A 201 -8.77 -30.88 -9.44
N LEU A 202 -7.79 -30.86 -10.35
CA LEU A 202 -6.67 -29.92 -10.26
C LEU A 202 -7.16 -28.46 -10.34
N GLY A 203 -8.05 -28.15 -11.28
CA GLY A 203 -8.59 -26.79 -11.46
C GLY A 203 -9.38 -26.29 -10.23
N ARG A 204 -10.28 -27.12 -9.69
CA ARG A 204 -11.06 -26.75 -8.50
C ARG A 204 -10.17 -26.60 -7.26
N THR A 205 -9.13 -27.44 -7.14
CA THR A 205 -8.18 -27.37 -6.03
C THR A 205 -7.32 -26.11 -6.11
N GLN A 206 -6.84 -25.73 -7.30
CA GLN A 206 -6.12 -24.47 -7.52
C GLN A 206 -7.00 -23.24 -7.23
N LEU A 207 -8.24 -23.23 -7.71
CA LEU A 207 -9.20 -22.16 -7.42
C LEU A 207 -9.47 -22.03 -5.92
N ALA A 208 -9.68 -23.14 -5.23
CA ALA A 208 -9.89 -23.13 -3.78
C ALA A 208 -8.65 -22.63 -3.03
N PHE A 209 -7.46 -23.08 -3.41
CA PHE A 209 -6.19 -22.64 -2.83
C PHE A 209 -6.01 -21.12 -2.90
N TRP A 210 -6.13 -20.54 -4.10
CA TRP A 210 -5.97 -19.09 -4.29
C TRP A 210 -7.12 -18.30 -3.66
N SER A 211 -8.36 -18.78 -3.75
CA SER A 211 -9.50 -18.12 -3.11
C SER A 211 -9.33 -18.02 -1.60
N VAL A 212 -8.89 -19.10 -0.95
CA VAL A 212 -8.66 -19.13 0.50
C VAL A 212 -7.52 -18.19 0.87
N ILE A 213 -6.36 -18.28 0.22
CA ILE A 213 -5.21 -17.41 0.56
C ILE A 213 -5.57 -15.94 0.35
N VAL A 214 -6.19 -15.58 -0.78
CA VAL A 214 -6.58 -14.20 -1.06
C VAL A 214 -7.63 -13.70 -0.06
N ALA A 215 -8.66 -14.49 0.26
CA ALA A 215 -9.68 -14.09 1.22
C ALA A 215 -9.09 -13.90 2.64
N LEU A 216 -8.26 -14.84 3.10
CA LEU A 216 -7.57 -14.76 4.39
C LEU A 216 -6.67 -13.52 4.45
N SER A 217 -5.88 -13.29 3.40
CA SER A 217 -5.00 -12.11 3.31
C SER A 217 -5.80 -10.81 3.27
N TYR A 218 -6.92 -10.76 2.55
CA TYR A 218 -7.76 -9.57 2.45
C TYR A 218 -8.35 -9.19 3.80
N ILE A 219 -8.92 -10.17 4.51
CA ILE A 219 -9.45 -9.99 5.87
C ILE A 219 -8.33 -9.59 6.83
N PHE A 220 -7.20 -10.29 6.79
CA PHE A 220 -6.06 -10.00 7.65
C PHE A 220 -5.56 -8.57 7.48
N ILE A 221 -5.36 -8.12 6.23
CA ILE A 221 -4.94 -6.75 5.94
C ILE A 221 -5.99 -5.77 6.45
N ALA A 222 -7.27 -5.95 6.08
CA ALA A 222 -8.34 -5.04 6.48
C ALA A 222 -8.47 -4.88 8.01
N LEU A 223 -8.25 -5.95 8.76
CA LEU A 223 -8.27 -5.91 10.23
C LEU A 223 -7.02 -5.28 10.84
N VAL A 224 -5.86 -5.51 10.24
CA VAL A 224 -4.58 -4.96 10.73
C VAL A 224 -4.42 -3.48 10.40
N THR A 225 -4.84 -3.06 9.21
CA THR A 225 -4.71 -1.67 8.74
C THR A 225 -5.93 -0.82 9.06
N GLY A 226 -7.10 -1.43 9.26
CA GLY A 226 -8.38 -0.73 9.42
C GLY A 226 -8.92 -0.14 8.11
N GLU A 227 -8.29 -0.44 6.97
CA GLU A 227 -8.67 0.07 5.64
C GLU A 227 -8.78 -1.09 4.64
N LEU A 228 -9.78 -1.00 3.75
CA LEU A 228 -9.98 -1.99 2.69
C LEU A 228 -8.87 -1.89 1.65
N ALA A 229 -7.94 -2.85 1.67
CA ALA A 229 -6.87 -2.88 0.68
C ALA A 229 -7.44 -2.94 -0.75
N PRO A 230 -6.92 -2.15 -1.70
CA PRO A 230 -7.27 -2.33 -3.10
C PRO A 230 -6.77 -3.71 -3.53
N LEU A 231 -7.62 -4.46 -4.24
CA LEU A 231 -7.20 -5.72 -4.86
C LEU A 231 -6.22 -5.40 -5.99
N SER A 232 -5.02 -5.99 -5.95
CA SER A 232 -4.05 -5.82 -7.02
C SER A 232 -4.53 -6.52 -8.29
N THR A 233 -4.15 -5.98 -9.45
CA THR A 233 -4.43 -6.60 -10.77
C THR A 233 -3.92 -8.03 -10.82
N SER A 234 -2.73 -8.29 -10.27
CA SER A 234 -2.13 -9.63 -10.18
C SER A 234 -2.99 -10.60 -9.35
N THR A 235 -3.60 -10.13 -8.26
CA THR A 235 -4.51 -10.95 -7.43
C THR A 235 -5.80 -11.29 -8.18
N LEU A 236 -6.36 -10.33 -8.93
CA LEU A 236 -7.52 -10.58 -9.79
C LEU A 236 -7.19 -11.56 -10.91
N VAL A 237 -6.00 -11.46 -11.51
CA VAL A 237 -5.51 -12.41 -12.52
C VAL A 237 -5.37 -13.80 -11.92
N LEU A 238 -4.85 -13.96 -10.70
CA LEU A 238 -4.72 -15.27 -10.04
C LEU A 238 -6.08 -15.95 -9.80
N LEU A 239 -7.07 -15.18 -9.32
CA LEU A 239 -8.44 -15.67 -9.18
C LEU A 239 -9.07 -15.98 -10.55
N GLY A 240 -8.85 -15.09 -11.53
CA GLY A 240 -9.37 -15.20 -12.89
C GLY A 240 -8.83 -16.42 -13.65
N VAL A 241 -7.51 -16.67 -13.60
CA VAL A 241 -6.87 -17.83 -14.22
C VAL A 241 -7.42 -19.12 -13.64
N SER A 242 -7.55 -19.19 -12.30
CA SER A 242 -8.10 -20.38 -11.66
C SER A 242 -9.58 -20.62 -12.03
N GLY A 243 -10.35 -19.54 -12.19
CA GLY A 243 -11.74 -19.60 -12.65
C GLY A 243 -11.87 -20.06 -14.10
N VAL A 244 -11.06 -19.51 -15.00
CA VAL A 244 -11.04 -19.87 -16.43
C VAL A 244 -10.60 -21.32 -16.63
N THR A 245 -9.57 -21.78 -15.91
CA THR A 245 -9.11 -23.17 -15.99
C THR A 245 -10.20 -24.14 -15.53
N THR A 246 -10.88 -23.84 -14.42
CA THR A 246 -11.99 -24.66 -13.92
C THR A 246 -13.15 -24.69 -14.90
N ALA A 247 -13.55 -23.54 -15.45
CA ALA A 247 -14.61 -23.47 -16.45
C ALA A 247 -14.25 -24.26 -17.73
N THR A 248 -13.01 -24.12 -18.21
CA THR A 248 -12.53 -24.85 -19.40
C THR A 248 -12.55 -26.36 -19.18
N ALA A 249 -12.10 -26.84 -18.02
CA ALA A 249 -12.17 -28.25 -17.66
C ALA A 249 -13.62 -28.76 -17.72
N THR A 250 -14.57 -28.03 -17.14
CA THR A 250 -16.00 -28.42 -17.17
C THR A 250 -16.60 -28.42 -18.58
N LEU A 251 -16.16 -27.52 -19.47
CA LEU A 251 -16.61 -27.49 -20.87
C LEU A 251 -16.09 -28.70 -21.66
N ILE A 252 -14.82 -29.08 -21.45
CA ILE A 252 -14.23 -30.28 -22.06
C ILE A 252 -14.94 -31.53 -21.55
N ASP A 253 -15.19 -31.62 -20.24
CA ASP A 253 -15.92 -32.73 -19.63
C ASP A 253 -17.33 -32.90 -20.20
N ASN A 254 -18.05 -31.79 -20.38
CA ASN A 254 -19.38 -31.80 -20.99
C ASN A 254 -19.33 -32.24 -22.45
N ASN A 255 -18.33 -31.78 -23.22
CA ASN A 255 -18.14 -32.21 -24.60
C ASN A 255 -17.78 -33.70 -24.70
N ASP A 256 -16.96 -34.22 -23.80
CA ASP A 256 -16.62 -35.64 -23.75
C ASP A 256 -17.83 -36.50 -23.35
N LYS A 257 -18.67 -36.02 -22.43
CA LYS A 257 -19.99 -36.63 -22.11
C LYS A 257 -20.91 -36.67 -23.33
N LEU A 258 -21.02 -35.56 -24.07
CA LEU A 258 -21.84 -35.48 -25.30
C LEU A 258 -21.35 -36.43 -26.38
N ASN A 259 -20.03 -36.63 -26.47
CA ASN A 259 -19.40 -37.52 -27.44
C ASN A 259 -19.23 -38.96 -26.94
N ASN A 260 -19.85 -39.31 -25.80
CA ASN A 260 -19.83 -40.65 -25.20
C ASN A 260 -18.40 -41.22 -25.05
N LYS A 261 -17.45 -40.34 -24.73
CA LYS A 261 -16.04 -40.68 -24.55
C LYS A 261 -15.81 -41.06 -23.09
N ASN A 262 -15.17 -42.20 -22.85
CA ASN A 262 -14.81 -42.61 -21.49
C ASN A 262 -13.83 -41.59 -20.90
N ARG A 263 -14.26 -40.90 -19.85
CA ARG A 263 -13.42 -39.97 -19.09
C ARG A 263 -12.71 -40.77 -18.01
N HIS A 264 -11.42 -40.54 -17.81
CA HIS A 264 -10.66 -41.28 -16.78
C HIS A 264 -11.29 -41.16 -15.38
N GLN A 265 -11.94 -40.02 -15.10
CA GLN A 265 -12.62 -39.74 -13.85
C GLN A 265 -13.92 -40.52 -13.60
N ASP A 266 -14.47 -41.21 -14.60
CA ASP A 266 -15.72 -41.97 -14.47
C ASP A 266 -15.51 -43.41 -13.98
N ASP A 267 -14.34 -43.99 -14.28
CA ASP A 267 -14.04 -45.40 -13.98
C ASP A 267 -12.97 -45.56 -12.89
N GLU A 268 -12.10 -44.57 -12.70
CA GLU A 268 -10.99 -44.66 -11.74
C GLU A 268 -11.38 -44.10 -10.35
N LYS A 269 -11.22 -44.95 -9.33
CA LYS A 269 -11.37 -44.53 -7.93
C LYS A 269 -10.20 -43.64 -7.51
N SER A 270 -10.49 -42.61 -6.71
CA SER A 270 -9.49 -41.74 -6.10
C SER A 270 -8.44 -42.56 -5.35
N SER A 271 -7.18 -42.27 -5.63
CA SER A 271 -6.01 -42.88 -4.98
C SER A 271 -5.36 -41.95 -3.95
N GLY A 272 -6.02 -40.83 -3.64
CA GLY A 272 -5.58 -39.80 -2.71
C GLY A 272 -5.30 -38.47 -3.41
N LEU A 273 -5.34 -37.37 -2.64
CA LEU A 273 -5.26 -36.00 -3.18
C LEU A 273 -4.00 -35.78 -4.04
N LEU A 274 -2.82 -36.12 -3.54
CA LEU A 274 -1.57 -35.88 -4.27
C LEU A 274 -1.47 -36.72 -5.54
N THR A 275 -1.88 -37.98 -5.47
CA THR A 275 -1.84 -38.88 -6.62
C THR A 275 -2.79 -38.38 -7.70
N ASP A 276 -4.03 -38.05 -7.34
CA ASP A 276 -5.05 -37.56 -8.28
C ASP A 276 -4.66 -36.20 -8.91
N LEU A 277 -4.02 -35.31 -8.15
CA LEU A 277 -3.54 -34.01 -8.67
C LEU A 277 -2.38 -34.19 -9.65
N LEU A 278 -1.49 -35.15 -9.40
CA LEU A 278 -0.30 -35.38 -10.21
C LEU A 278 -0.58 -36.30 -11.40
N SER A 279 -1.58 -37.18 -11.30
CA SER A 279 -1.92 -38.14 -12.33
C SER A 279 -2.72 -37.53 -13.48
N ASP A 280 -2.48 -38.06 -14.66
CA ASP A 280 -3.24 -37.87 -15.89
C ASP A 280 -3.61 -39.25 -16.46
N ASN A 281 -4.23 -39.32 -17.64
CA ASN A 281 -4.66 -40.56 -18.33
C ASN A 281 -3.60 -41.66 -18.44
N ASN A 282 -2.32 -41.34 -18.25
CA ASN A 282 -1.19 -42.25 -18.41
C ASN A 282 -0.30 -42.36 -17.14
N GLY A 283 -0.80 -41.93 -15.98
CA GLY A 283 -0.07 -41.87 -14.71
C GLY A 283 0.44 -40.46 -14.36
N ILE A 284 1.45 -40.37 -13.49
CA ILE A 284 1.98 -39.08 -12.99
C ILE A 284 2.54 -38.23 -14.15
N SER A 285 1.98 -37.03 -14.32
CA SER A 285 2.34 -36.06 -15.35
C SER A 285 3.33 -35.03 -14.84
N ILE A 286 4.41 -34.82 -15.59
CA ILE A 286 5.42 -33.82 -15.28
C ILE A 286 4.86 -32.39 -15.33
N HIS A 287 3.90 -32.14 -16.22
CA HIS A 287 3.26 -30.83 -16.35
C HIS A 287 2.39 -30.51 -15.12
N ARG A 288 1.62 -31.48 -14.63
CA ARG A 288 0.81 -31.30 -13.41
C ARG A 288 1.69 -31.12 -12.18
N PHE A 289 2.81 -31.84 -12.12
CA PHE A 289 3.83 -31.64 -11.08
C PHE A 289 4.41 -30.22 -11.10
N GLN A 290 4.84 -29.73 -12.26
CA GLN A 290 5.36 -28.37 -12.41
C GLN A 290 4.32 -27.33 -11.96
N MET A 291 3.07 -27.46 -12.40
CA MET A 291 1.98 -26.56 -12.03
C MET A 291 1.80 -26.51 -10.52
N LEU A 292 1.77 -27.68 -9.86
CA LEU A 292 1.60 -27.78 -8.41
C LEU A 292 2.75 -27.08 -7.65
N VAL A 293 3.99 -27.35 -8.05
CA VAL A 293 5.18 -26.77 -7.40
C VAL A 293 5.18 -25.25 -7.51
N PHE A 294 4.92 -24.69 -8.70
CA PHE A 294 4.90 -23.23 -8.88
C PHE A 294 3.76 -22.56 -8.10
N ASN A 295 2.56 -23.16 -8.06
CA ASN A 295 1.46 -22.64 -7.27
C ASN A 295 1.82 -22.56 -5.77
N ILE A 296 2.51 -23.58 -5.23
CA ILE A 296 2.96 -23.59 -3.83
C ILE A 296 4.01 -22.51 -3.59
N ILE A 297 5.05 -22.43 -4.43
CA ILE A 297 6.12 -21.43 -4.30
C ILE A 297 5.54 -20.01 -4.28
N LEU A 298 4.62 -19.73 -5.21
CA LEU A 298 3.99 -18.43 -5.33
C LEU A 298 3.04 -18.15 -4.18
N GLY A 299 2.29 -19.14 -3.71
CA GLY A 299 1.45 -18.99 -2.52
C GLY A 299 2.26 -18.65 -1.27
N VAL A 300 3.41 -19.32 -1.05
CA VAL A 300 4.31 -19.01 0.08
C VAL A 300 4.87 -17.59 -0.04
N PHE A 301 5.31 -17.19 -1.23
CA PHE A 301 5.80 -15.83 -1.46
C PHE A 301 4.70 -14.79 -1.23
N PHE A 302 3.48 -15.05 -1.73
CA PHE A 302 2.32 -14.18 -1.54
C PHE A 302 2.04 -13.96 -0.04
N ILE A 303 1.96 -15.04 0.74
CA ILE A 303 1.73 -14.97 2.19
C ILE A 303 2.84 -14.18 2.88
N LYS A 304 4.11 -14.45 2.55
CA LYS A 304 5.25 -13.72 3.12
C LYS A 304 5.12 -12.21 2.83
N GLN A 305 4.75 -11.85 1.61
CA GLN A 305 4.62 -10.45 1.23
C GLN A 305 3.44 -9.79 1.96
N VAL A 306 2.30 -10.45 2.08
CA VAL A 306 1.16 -9.96 2.88
C VAL A 306 1.55 -9.75 4.34
N LEU A 307 2.26 -10.70 4.96
CA LEU A 307 2.65 -10.62 6.37
C LEU A 307 3.71 -9.52 6.63
N THR A 308 4.53 -9.18 5.64
CA THR A 308 5.62 -8.20 5.80
C THR A 308 5.23 -6.80 5.36
N GLN A 309 4.47 -6.67 4.26
CA GLN A 309 4.12 -5.40 3.65
C GLN A 309 2.68 -4.94 3.95
N LEU A 310 1.83 -5.84 4.45
CA LEU A 310 0.41 -5.56 4.76
C LEU A 310 -0.36 -4.92 3.59
N ASN A 311 0.02 -5.27 2.38
CA ASN A 311 -0.63 -4.89 1.13
C ASN A 311 -0.89 -6.15 0.29
N MET A 312 -1.73 -6.00 -0.72
CA MET A 312 -1.91 -7.07 -1.70
C MET A 312 -0.65 -7.15 -2.58
N PRO A 313 -0.02 -8.33 -2.69
CA PRO A 313 1.14 -8.56 -3.55
C PRO A 313 0.87 -8.14 -4.99
N GLU A 314 1.86 -7.48 -5.59
CA GLU A 314 1.90 -7.21 -7.02
C GLU A 314 2.95 -8.10 -7.66
N PHE A 315 2.49 -8.92 -8.62
CA PHE A 315 3.35 -9.76 -9.42
C PHE A 315 3.58 -9.08 -10.76
N ASP A 316 4.85 -9.06 -11.19
CA ASP A 316 5.20 -8.52 -12.50
C ASP A 316 4.58 -9.33 -13.65
N ASN A 317 4.57 -8.72 -14.83
CA ASN A 317 3.95 -9.31 -16.02
C ASN A 317 4.62 -10.62 -16.44
N ASN A 318 5.93 -10.80 -16.22
CA ASN A 318 6.63 -12.02 -16.60
C ASN A 318 6.27 -13.17 -15.67
N MET A 319 6.07 -12.90 -14.38
CA MET A 319 5.67 -13.90 -13.41
C MET A 319 4.20 -14.26 -13.56
N LEU A 320 3.33 -13.30 -13.91
CA LEU A 320 1.94 -13.56 -14.30
C LEU A 320 1.85 -14.34 -15.62
N LEU A 321 2.72 -14.05 -16.59
CA LEU A 321 2.81 -14.79 -17.84
C LEU A 321 3.29 -16.23 -17.60
N LEU A 322 4.30 -16.39 -16.75
CA LEU A 322 4.79 -17.71 -16.33
C LEU A 322 3.67 -18.51 -15.67
N LEU A 323 2.86 -17.88 -14.80
CA LEU A 323 1.65 -18.47 -14.21
C LEU A 323 0.60 -18.86 -15.27
N GLY A 324 0.37 -17.99 -16.26
CA GLY A 324 -0.57 -18.24 -17.35
C GLY A 324 -0.15 -19.43 -18.21
N ILE A 325 1.11 -19.45 -18.67
CA ILE A 325 1.70 -20.53 -19.46
C ILE A 325 1.75 -21.83 -18.62
N SER A 326 2.18 -21.72 -17.36
CA SER A 326 2.24 -22.82 -16.39
C SER A 326 0.88 -23.17 -15.77
N ASN A 327 -0.26 -22.78 -16.33
CA ASN A 327 -1.57 -23.34 -15.99
C ASN A 327 -2.36 -23.76 -17.23
N GLY A 328 -1.71 -23.81 -18.42
CA GLY A 328 -2.37 -24.14 -19.69
C GLY A 328 -3.20 -23.00 -20.29
N THR A 329 -3.07 -21.77 -19.76
CA THR A 329 -3.91 -20.59 -20.07
C THR A 329 -3.56 -19.89 -21.39
N TYR A 330 -2.73 -20.49 -22.25
CA TYR A 330 -2.46 -19.91 -23.59
C TYR A 330 -3.76 -19.72 -24.40
N ALA A 331 -4.79 -20.52 -24.12
CA ALA A 331 -6.14 -20.34 -24.64
C ALA A 331 -6.83 -19.05 -24.12
N GLY A 332 -6.63 -18.69 -22.86
CA GLY A 332 -7.19 -17.47 -22.26
C GLY A 332 -6.50 -16.19 -22.74
N ILE A 333 -5.18 -16.22 -22.96
CA ILE A 333 -4.46 -15.07 -23.52
C ILE A 333 -4.96 -14.74 -24.93
N LYS A 334 -5.25 -15.75 -25.78
CA LYS A 334 -5.92 -15.52 -27.08
C LYS A 334 -7.32 -14.91 -26.95
N LEU A 335 -8.06 -15.24 -25.90
CA LEU A 335 -9.40 -14.67 -25.64
C LEU A 335 -9.31 -13.21 -25.16
N PHE A 336 -8.22 -12.80 -24.51
CA PHE A 336 -7.99 -11.41 -24.11
C PHE A 336 -7.22 -10.58 -25.16
N GLU A 337 -6.41 -11.20 -26.03
CA GLU A 337 -5.80 -10.54 -27.19
C GLU A 337 -6.86 -10.04 -28.19
N ASN A 338 -7.92 -10.83 -28.42
CA ASN A 338 -9.01 -10.45 -29.33
C ASN A 338 -9.93 -9.33 -28.80
N ASN A 339 -9.82 -8.95 -27.52
CA ASN A 339 -10.62 -7.84 -26.96
C ASN A 339 -9.91 -6.48 -27.05
N ASN A 340 -8.65 -6.43 -27.53
CA ASN A 340 -7.88 -5.19 -27.71
C ASN A 340 -7.66 -4.82 -29.18
N THR A 341 -8.27 -5.53 -30.14
CA THR A 341 -8.16 -5.25 -31.58
C THR A 341 -9.49 -4.78 -32.18
N THR A 342 -9.94 -3.59 -31.78
CA THR A 342 -10.78 -2.78 -32.68
C THR A 342 -10.50 -1.29 -32.45
N PRO A 343 -9.62 -0.64 -33.24
CA PRO A 343 -9.74 0.80 -33.45
C PRO A 343 -11.11 1.06 -34.12
N PRO A 344 -11.83 2.15 -33.77
CA PRO A 344 -13.08 2.47 -34.44
C PRO A 344 -12.85 2.58 -35.95
N ALA A 345 -13.68 1.89 -36.73
CA ALA A 345 -13.63 1.91 -38.18
C ALA A 345 -13.68 3.37 -38.68
N THR A 346 -12.69 3.76 -39.47
CA THR A 346 -12.65 5.04 -40.18
C THR A 346 -13.96 5.20 -40.99
N PRO A 347 -14.68 6.32 -40.88
CA PRO A 347 -15.88 6.56 -41.69
C PRO A 347 -15.56 6.50 -43.19
N PRO A 348 -16.50 6.08 -44.05
CA PRO A 348 -16.27 6.00 -45.50
C PRO A 348 -15.84 7.37 -46.06
N GLN A 349 -14.67 7.42 -46.71
CA GLN A 349 -14.26 8.60 -47.45
C GLN A 349 -15.18 8.78 -48.68
N ALA A 350 -15.75 9.98 -48.82
CA ALA A 350 -16.56 10.37 -49.97
C ALA A 350 -15.72 10.36 -51.26
N PRO A 351 -16.30 10.00 -52.42
CA PRO A 351 -15.56 9.92 -53.67
C PRO A 351 -15.06 11.30 -54.11
N VAL A 352 -13.75 11.41 -54.32
CA VAL A 352 -13.09 12.58 -54.89
C VAL A 352 -13.41 12.63 -56.39
N ASN A 353 -14.34 13.51 -56.78
CA ASN A 353 -14.55 13.86 -58.18
C ASN A 353 -13.37 14.73 -58.66
N ASN A 354 -12.61 14.23 -59.63
CA ASN A 354 -11.53 14.98 -60.27
C ASN A 354 -12.12 15.83 -61.41
N PRO A 355 -11.99 17.17 -61.40
CA PRO A 355 -12.35 17.97 -62.57
C PRO A 355 -11.24 17.94 -63.63
N SER A 356 -11.71 17.87 -64.88
CA SER A 356 -11.05 17.79 -66.19
C SER A 356 -9.71 18.49 -66.38
#